data_AF-A0A0S8HLR2-F1
#
_entry.id   AF-A0A0S8HLR2-F1
#
_cell.length_a   1.000
_cell.length_b   1.000
_cell.length_c   1.000
_cell.angle_alpha   90.00
_cell.angle_beta   90.00
_cell.angle_gamma   90.00
#
_symmetry.space_group_name_H-M   'P 1'
#
loop_
_entity.id
_entity.type
_entity.pdbx_description
1 polymer ?
#
loop_
_entity_poly.entity_id
_entity_poly.type
_entity_poly.pdbx_seq_one_letter_code
_entity_poly.pdbx_strand_id
1 'polypeptide(L)'
;MLAGAPGFGAVPHSPRIDTVSLAADQGWAGDPDIIWYDDFSGSEDLLTRYLDNGGGCTVISYEALGGTGKSVHGLWQVGQVNAGGVRKCFGRCPADYRGCAVRTTEDFRDIYWRHYVKHQPGWIGNPGKMSRATAFAGANWSQAMIAHIWGGYSLNLGISPARGVDANSQVVTTCYNDFPNLTWFGWQQGDYQIFDTAESGRWVCLEGHVRLNTPGLSDGVFTLYIDGQVQAHSPNLNWVYSWQDYGINAVFLENYWNDGSPVEQERYFDDFVISTSYIGLAKSPVRPMVTKTAFRDDDAGDSQSAWQLQVTDEYGSAVLWDSGTILGGGDTVALDADHGLFQGGLAGKTMLEPDTLYALRARQRDGGGSWSDWSPWMTVLRTAAATPGDANCDGSVDGLDYNAWSLHYLQGGNWEFGDFNGDAVVDGLDYNLWSLNYDPAAGAAVPEPATPLLLCAAAMLLGRRRR
;
A
#
# COMPACT_ATOMS: atom_id res chain seq x y z
N MET A 1 -44.80 -25.14 -25.45
CA MET A 1 -43.88 -24.85 -24.33
C MET A 1 -42.56 -25.52 -24.65
N LEU A 2 -41.57 -24.75 -25.10
CA LEU A 2 -40.20 -25.25 -25.20
C LEU A 2 -39.65 -25.29 -23.77
N ALA A 3 -39.30 -26.48 -23.29
CA ALA A 3 -38.54 -26.62 -22.07
C ALA A 3 -37.19 -25.91 -22.30
N GLY A 4 -36.92 -24.87 -21.52
CA GLY A 4 -35.63 -24.20 -21.52
C GLY A 4 -34.54 -25.20 -21.19
N ALA A 5 -33.45 -25.17 -21.94
CA ALA A 5 -32.23 -25.86 -21.55
C ALA A 5 -31.85 -25.43 -20.12
N PRO A 6 -31.34 -26.33 -19.26
CA PRO A 6 -30.76 -25.89 -17.99
C PRO A 6 -29.64 -24.93 -18.34
N GLY A 7 -29.81 -23.64 -17.99
CA GLY A 7 -28.72 -22.70 -18.07
C GLY A 7 -27.60 -23.22 -17.18
N PHE A 8 -26.43 -23.45 -17.74
CA PHE A 8 -25.23 -23.54 -16.92
C PHE A 8 -25.12 -22.20 -16.18
N GLY A 9 -25.02 -22.23 -14.85
CA GLY A 9 -24.83 -21.03 -14.04
C GLY A 9 -23.62 -20.23 -14.53
N ALA A 10 -23.59 -18.94 -14.22
CA ALA A 10 -22.41 -18.13 -14.43
C ALA A 10 -21.23 -18.72 -13.65
N VAL A 11 -20.01 -18.57 -14.16
CA VAL A 11 -18.83 -18.86 -13.36
C VAL A 11 -18.59 -17.69 -12.42
N PRO A 12 -18.09 -17.92 -11.19
CA PRO A 12 -17.80 -16.83 -10.28
C PRO A 12 -16.72 -15.92 -10.87
N HIS A 13 -16.75 -14.65 -10.47
CA HIS A 13 -15.76 -13.67 -10.92
C HIS A 13 -14.36 -14.05 -10.43
N SER A 14 -13.32 -13.71 -11.20
CA SER A 14 -11.94 -13.91 -10.74
C SER A 14 -11.63 -12.94 -9.59
N PRO A 15 -11.18 -13.42 -8.42
CA PRO A 15 -10.83 -12.54 -7.31
C PRO A 15 -9.57 -11.71 -7.63
N ARG A 16 -9.24 -10.76 -6.77
CA ARG A 16 -7.91 -10.14 -6.70
C ARG A 16 -7.30 -10.42 -5.34
N ILE A 17 -5.98 -10.23 -5.21
CA ILE A 17 -5.39 -10.14 -3.87
C ILE A 17 -5.75 -8.76 -3.33
N ASP A 18 -6.52 -8.73 -2.26
CA ASP A 18 -6.94 -7.49 -1.62
C ASP A 18 -5.76 -6.86 -0.88
N THR A 19 -5.16 -7.63 0.03
CA THR A 19 -4.04 -7.18 0.84
C THR A 19 -3.17 -8.34 1.32
N VAL A 20 -1.98 -7.98 1.78
CA VAL A 20 -1.01 -8.87 2.43
C VAL A 20 -0.62 -8.23 3.75
N SER A 21 -0.46 -9.02 4.82
CA SER A 21 0.01 -8.48 6.10
C SER A 21 1.33 -7.77 5.91
N LEU A 22 1.49 -6.61 6.55
CA LEU A 22 2.71 -5.82 6.46
C LEU A 22 3.70 -6.27 7.54
N ALA A 23 5.00 -6.12 7.25
CA ALA A 23 6.04 -6.21 8.26
C ALA A 23 5.87 -5.08 9.27
N ALA A 24 6.12 -5.37 10.55
CA ALA A 24 5.97 -4.41 11.65
C ALA A 24 6.85 -3.16 11.47
N ASP A 25 8.06 -3.34 10.94
CA ASP A 25 8.93 -2.25 10.51
C ASP A 25 9.08 -2.24 8.99
N GLN A 26 8.83 -1.08 8.40
CA GLN A 26 9.04 -0.82 6.99
C GLN A 26 10.44 -0.24 6.69
N GLY A 27 11.16 0.18 7.73
CA GLY A 27 12.52 0.73 7.67
C GLY A 27 12.57 2.23 7.41
N TRP A 28 11.48 2.96 7.69
CA TRP A 28 11.41 4.41 7.43
C TRP A 28 12.13 5.25 8.49
N ALA A 29 12.08 4.82 9.75
CA ALA A 29 12.61 5.58 10.86
C ALA A 29 14.15 5.65 10.80
N GLY A 30 14.70 6.86 10.68
CA GLY A 30 16.15 7.08 10.68
C GLY A 30 16.83 6.92 9.32
N ASP A 31 16.10 6.54 8.27
CA ASP A 31 16.61 6.55 6.90
C ASP A 31 16.78 8.02 6.41
N PRO A 32 17.99 8.46 6.04
CA PRO A 32 18.26 9.83 5.61
C PRO A 32 17.58 10.23 4.28
N ASP A 33 17.21 9.25 3.46
CA ASP A 33 16.52 9.51 2.19
C ASP A 33 15.03 9.81 2.42
N ILE A 34 14.45 9.33 3.52
CA ILE A 34 13.06 9.54 3.84
C ILE A 34 12.82 11.01 4.22
N ILE A 35 11.90 11.65 3.51
CA ILE A 35 11.44 13.01 3.77
C ILE A 35 10.25 12.99 4.71
N TRP A 36 9.30 12.06 4.46
CA TRP A 36 8.06 11.91 5.20
C TRP A 36 7.53 10.49 5.07
N TYR A 37 6.88 9.99 6.11
CA TYR A 37 6.08 8.78 6.05
C TYR A 37 4.91 8.86 7.02
N ASP A 38 3.80 8.21 6.69
CA ASP A 38 2.59 8.14 7.52
C ASP A 38 1.72 6.95 7.11
N ASP A 39 1.49 6.03 8.04
CA ASP A 39 0.56 4.89 7.94
C ASP A 39 -0.85 5.24 8.47
N PHE A 40 -1.07 6.52 8.78
CA PHE A 40 -2.29 7.11 9.34
C PHE A 40 -2.79 6.49 10.66
N SER A 41 -2.04 5.59 11.27
CA SER A 41 -2.47 4.84 12.45
C SER A 41 -2.30 5.62 13.75
N GLY A 42 -1.47 6.68 13.71
CA GLY A 42 -1.29 7.63 14.81
C GLY A 42 -2.59 8.21 15.37
N SER A 43 -2.54 8.70 16.61
CA SER A 43 -3.67 9.36 17.28
C SER A 43 -3.80 10.84 16.95
N GLU A 44 -2.83 11.41 16.23
CA GLU A 44 -2.78 12.83 15.90
C GLU A 44 -3.79 13.20 14.81
N ASP A 45 -4.33 14.41 14.88
CA ASP A 45 -5.22 14.94 13.85
C ASP A 45 -4.45 15.21 12.55
N LEU A 46 -5.07 14.96 11.38
CA LEU A 46 -4.41 15.17 10.08
C LEU A 46 -3.87 16.59 9.94
N LEU A 47 -4.57 17.61 10.45
CA LEU A 47 -4.13 19.00 10.31
C LEU A 47 -2.94 19.35 11.20
N THR A 48 -2.47 18.46 12.08
CA THR A 48 -1.18 18.65 12.76
C THR A 48 0.00 18.28 11.85
N ARG A 49 -0.23 17.42 10.86
CA ARG A 49 0.80 16.81 10.00
C ARG A 49 0.73 17.27 8.55
N TYR A 50 -0.42 17.75 8.12
CA TYR A 50 -0.73 18.14 6.76
C TYR A 50 -1.25 19.58 6.69
N LEU A 51 -0.96 20.26 5.57
CA LEU A 51 -1.32 21.67 5.36
C LEU A 51 -2.84 21.87 5.38
N ASP A 52 -3.55 20.96 4.73
CA ASP A 52 -5.00 20.94 4.57
C ASP A 52 -5.45 19.48 4.33
N ASN A 53 -6.69 19.18 4.73
CA ASN A 53 -7.37 17.91 4.45
C ASN A 53 -8.42 18.02 3.33
N GLY A 54 -8.51 19.18 2.65
CA GLY A 54 -9.39 19.41 1.51
C GLY A 54 -10.89 19.44 1.86
N GLY A 55 -11.25 19.41 3.15
CA GLY A 55 -12.60 19.63 3.64
C GLY A 55 -13.56 18.44 3.58
N GLY A 56 -13.10 17.19 3.63
CA GLY A 56 -14.03 16.05 3.59
C GLY A 56 -13.48 14.65 3.81
N CYS A 57 -12.17 14.45 3.95
CA CYS A 57 -11.64 13.13 4.28
C CYS A 57 -11.62 12.91 5.80
N THR A 58 -11.69 11.65 6.19
CA THR A 58 -11.62 11.20 7.59
C THR A 58 -10.54 10.14 7.73
N VAL A 59 -10.15 9.81 8.96
CA VAL A 59 -9.29 8.65 9.23
C VAL A 59 -10.16 7.57 9.86
N ILE A 60 -10.17 6.37 9.28
CA ILE A 60 -11.01 5.24 9.71
C ILE A 60 -10.17 4.01 9.99
N SER A 61 -10.72 3.05 10.74
CA SER A 61 -10.01 1.82 11.16
C SER A 61 -10.64 0.51 10.66
N TYR A 62 -11.74 0.59 9.90
CA TYR A 62 -12.41 -0.61 9.38
C TYR A 62 -11.82 -1.10 8.05
N GLU A 63 -10.99 -0.28 7.41
CA GLU A 63 -10.28 -0.60 6.17
C GLU A 63 -8.88 0.02 6.28
N ALA A 64 -7.85 -0.82 6.28
CA ALA A 64 -6.45 -0.44 6.41
C ALA A 64 -5.58 -1.42 5.64
N LEU A 65 -4.49 -0.95 5.06
CA LEU A 65 -3.53 -1.78 4.37
C LEU A 65 -2.96 -2.83 5.34
N GLY A 66 -2.89 -4.09 4.91
CA GLY A 66 -2.47 -5.21 5.76
C GLY A 66 -3.50 -5.66 6.79
N GLY A 67 -4.68 -5.04 6.84
CA GLY A 67 -5.79 -5.43 7.74
C GLY A 67 -5.71 -4.87 9.15
N THR A 68 -4.72 -4.04 9.46
CA THR A 68 -4.51 -3.43 10.79
C THR A 68 -4.15 -1.96 10.65
N GLY A 69 -4.54 -1.13 11.61
CA GLY A 69 -4.22 0.30 11.61
C GLY A 69 -5.39 1.16 11.16
N LYS A 70 -5.09 2.22 10.40
CA LYS A 70 -6.09 3.17 9.90
C LYS A 70 -5.72 3.65 8.51
N SER A 71 -6.70 4.16 7.77
CA SER A 71 -6.49 4.77 6.46
C SER A 71 -7.23 6.10 6.33
N VAL A 72 -6.79 6.94 5.39
CA VAL A 72 -7.54 8.14 4.98
C VAL A 72 -8.68 7.74 4.06
N HIS A 73 -9.89 8.07 4.45
CA HIS A 73 -11.13 7.72 3.77
C HIS A 73 -11.78 8.95 3.14
N GLY A 74 -12.14 8.83 1.86
CA GLY A 74 -12.99 9.78 1.14
C GLY A 74 -14.31 9.12 0.72
N LEU A 75 -15.43 9.77 1.05
CA LEU A 75 -16.79 9.37 0.69
C LEU A 75 -17.42 10.42 -0.23
N TRP A 76 -17.94 9.98 -1.38
CA TRP A 76 -18.72 10.82 -2.28
C TRP A 76 -20.17 10.40 -2.30
N GLN A 77 -21.06 11.37 -2.20
CA GLN A 77 -22.44 11.27 -2.61
C GLN A 77 -22.56 11.38 -4.14
N VAL A 78 -23.70 10.96 -4.70
CA VAL A 78 -23.98 11.11 -6.14
C VAL A 78 -23.81 12.58 -6.57
N GLY A 79 -23.01 12.82 -7.61
CA GLY A 79 -22.67 14.12 -8.15
C GLY A 79 -21.64 14.93 -7.34
N GLN A 80 -21.19 14.43 -6.18
CA GLN A 80 -20.19 15.13 -5.37
C GLN A 80 -18.83 15.08 -6.05
N VAL A 81 -18.15 16.23 -6.09
CA VAL A 81 -16.81 16.36 -6.70
C VAL A 81 -15.68 16.22 -5.69
N ASN A 82 -15.82 16.72 -4.46
CA ASN A 82 -14.72 16.78 -3.50
C ASN A 82 -15.06 15.99 -2.22
N ALA A 83 -14.20 15.05 -1.85
CA ALA A 83 -14.20 14.29 -0.60
C ALA A 83 -12.86 14.39 0.16
N GLY A 84 -12.20 15.56 0.07
CA GLY A 84 -11.01 15.90 0.84
C GLY A 84 -9.69 15.41 0.25
N GLY A 85 -8.73 15.06 1.09
CA GLY A 85 -7.39 14.62 0.69
C GLY A 85 -6.37 14.96 1.76
N VAL A 86 -5.09 14.78 1.49
CA VAL A 86 -4.01 15.25 2.36
C VAL A 86 -2.95 15.97 1.54
N ARG A 87 -2.37 17.03 2.12
CA ARG A 87 -1.34 17.84 1.46
C ARG A 87 -0.12 17.93 2.35
N LYS A 88 0.95 17.21 2.01
CA LYS A 88 2.19 17.26 2.77
C LYS A 88 3.14 18.29 2.18
N CYS A 89 3.49 19.29 2.97
CA CYS A 89 4.59 20.20 2.66
C CYS A 89 5.91 19.67 3.24
N PHE A 90 7.00 19.99 2.58
CA PHE A 90 8.37 19.66 2.99
C PHE A 90 9.35 20.62 2.32
N GLY A 91 10.62 20.62 2.74
CA GLY A 91 11.60 21.54 2.18
C GLY A 91 11.23 22.99 2.46
N ARG A 92 11.90 23.91 1.76
CA ARG A 92 11.50 25.32 1.73
C ARG A 92 10.18 25.46 0.98
N CYS A 93 9.08 25.53 1.72
CA CYS A 93 7.73 25.64 1.19
C CYS A 93 7.10 27.00 1.56
N PRO A 94 7.01 27.97 0.63
CA PRO A 94 6.43 29.28 0.92
C PRO A 94 4.91 29.24 1.14
N ALA A 95 4.24 28.14 0.75
CA ALA A 95 2.80 27.96 0.93
C ALA A 95 2.42 27.34 2.28
N ASP A 96 3.38 26.92 3.11
CA ASP A 96 3.11 26.29 4.42
C ASP A 96 2.72 27.31 5.49
N TYR A 97 1.48 27.80 5.41
CA TYR A 97 0.92 28.71 6.42
C TYR A 97 0.65 28.03 7.77
N ARG A 98 0.73 26.69 7.83
CA ARG A 98 0.44 25.93 9.04
C ARG A 98 1.71 25.59 9.85
N GLY A 99 2.88 25.62 9.22
CA GLY A 99 4.14 25.20 9.86
C GLY A 99 4.22 23.68 10.03
N CYS A 100 3.59 22.92 9.13
CA CYS A 100 3.57 21.45 9.16
C CYS A 100 4.66 20.83 8.27
N ALA A 101 5.42 21.65 7.57
CA ALA A 101 6.50 21.20 6.70
C ALA A 101 7.65 20.58 7.49
N VAL A 102 8.23 19.53 6.91
CA VAL A 102 9.42 18.84 7.41
C VAL A 102 10.63 19.19 6.55
N ARG A 103 11.84 19.04 7.10
CA ARG A 103 13.11 19.33 6.38
C ARG A 103 13.15 20.74 5.78
N THR A 104 12.69 21.75 6.53
CA THR A 104 12.35 23.10 6.04
C THR A 104 13.52 23.98 5.57
N THR A 105 14.75 23.47 5.63
CA THR A 105 15.95 24.19 5.19
C THR A 105 16.52 23.66 3.87
N GLU A 106 15.87 22.65 3.28
CA GLU A 106 16.35 21.91 2.12
C GLU A 106 15.51 22.18 0.86
N ASP A 107 16.11 21.94 -0.31
CA ASP A 107 15.41 21.91 -1.59
C ASP A 107 15.58 20.55 -2.25
N PHE A 108 14.47 19.94 -2.62
CA PHE A 108 14.45 18.64 -3.26
C PHE A 108 14.25 18.80 -4.76
N ARG A 109 15.17 18.23 -5.55
CA ARG A 109 15.07 18.23 -7.02
C ARG A 109 14.75 16.86 -7.59
N ASP A 110 14.82 15.83 -6.77
CA ASP A 110 14.55 14.44 -7.12
C ASP A 110 13.81 13.80 -5.95
N ILE A 111 12.57 13.39 -6.16
CA ILE A 111 11.77 12.70 -5.14
C ILE A 111 10.95 11.57 -5.74
N TYR A 112 10.72 10.59 -4.90
CA TYR A 112 9.69 9.58 -5.03
C TYR A 112 8.58 9.86 -4.03
N TRP A 113 7.34 9.57 -4.39
CA TRP A 113 6.24 9.52 -3.43
C TRP A 113 5.38 8.30 -3.69
N ARG A 114 5.09 7.54 -2.63
CA ARG A 114 4.37 6.27 -2.70
C ARG A 114 3.19 6.30 -1.76
N HIS A 115 2.06 5.75 -2.19
CA HIS A 115 0.88 5.53 -1.36
C HIS A 115 0.11 4.32 -1.90
N TYR A 116 -0.63 3.66 -1.02
CA TYR A 116 -1.59 2.65 -1.42
C TYR A 116 -2.97 3.28 -1.56
N VAL A 117 -3.72 2.84 -2.56
CA VAL A 117 -5.11 3.25 -2.78
C VAL A 117 -6.00 2.02 -2.92
N LYS A 118 -7.18 2.05 -2.29
CA LYS A 118 -8.24 1.07 -2.50
C LYS A 118 -9.53 1.76 -2.87
N HIS A 119 -10.14 1.31 -3.96
CA HIS A 119 -11.50 1.69 -4.34
C HIS A 119 -12.46 0.64 -3.80
N GLN A 120 -13.62 1.05 -3.28
CA GLN A 120 -14.58 0.08 -2.76
C GLN A 120 -14.94 -1.01 -3.80
N PRO A 121 -15.30 -2.23 -3.36
CA PRO A 121 -15.95 -3.21 -4.21
C PRO A 121 -17.09 -2.62 -5.05
N GLY A 122 -17.03 -2.83 -6.37
CA GLY A 122 -18.06 -2.37 -7.30
C GLY A 122 -17.88 -0.93 -7.78
N TRP A 123 -16.68 -0.34 -7.64
CA TRP A 123 -16.38 1.01 -8.09
C TRP A 123 -16.82 1.28 -9.55
N ILE A 124 -17.36 2.49 -9.79
CA ILE A 124 -17.84 2.91 -11.10
C ILE A 124 -17.28 4.29 -11.44
N GLY A 125 -16.65 4.39 -12.62
CA GLY A 125 -16.26 5.65 -13.25
C GLY A 125 -14.84 6.11 -12.93
N ASN A 126 -14.40 7.16 -13.62
CA ASN A 126 -13.07 7.73 -13.46
C ASN A 126 -13.15 9.06 -12.68
N PRO A 127 -12.56 9.16 -11.47
CA PRO A 127 -12.52 10.42 -10.72
C PRO A 127 -11.69 11.50 -11.41
N GLY A 128 -10.69 11.15 -12.19
CA GLY A 128 -9.69 12.09 -12.64
C GLY A 128 -8.62 12.25 -11.56
N LYS A 129 -8.84 12.89 -10.41
CA LYS A 129 -7.69 13.21 -9.53
C LYS A 129 -7.25 12.05 -8.62
N MET A 130 -5.93 11.90 -8.48
CA MET A 130 -5.30 10.88 -7.62
C MET A 130 -4.23 11.48 -6.71
N SER A 131 -3.08 11.88 -7.26
CA SER A 131 -2.00 12.52 -6.51
C SER A 131 -1.14 13.45 -7.37
N ARG A 132 -0.34 14.30 -6.74
CA ARG A 132 0.63 15.13 -7.46
C ARG A 132 1.79 15.57 -6.58
N ALA A 133 2.94 15.85 -7.20
CA ALA A 133 4.00 16.65 -6.59
C ALA A 133 4.03 18.06 -7.21
N THR A 134 4.47 19.07 -6.44
CA THR A 134 4.56 20.45 -6.92
C THR A 134 5.68 21.24 -6.24
N ALA A 135 6.19 22.25 -6.95
CA ALA A 135 7.04 23.29 -6.38
C ALA A 135 6.23 24.59 -6.25
N PHE A 136 5.81 24.91 -5.02
CA PHE A 136 5.26 26.22 -4.70
C PHE A 136 6.34 27.29 -4.76
N ALA A 137 6.05 28.37 -5.47
CA ALA A 137 6.94 29.51 -5.67
C ALA A 137 6.61 30.70 -4.76
N GLY A 138 5.43 30.71 -4.12
CA GLY A 138 5.03 31.79 -3.23
C GLY A 138 3.87 31.42 -2.30
N ALA A 139 3.66 32.24 -1.27
CA ALA A 139 2.59 32.07 -0.29
C ALA A 139 1.17 32.23 -0.88
N ASN A 140 1.06 32.78 -2.08
CA ASN A 140 -0.16 32.83 -2.89
C ASN A 140 -0.47 31.52 -3.63
N TRP A 141 0.31 30.46 -3.37
CA TRP A 141 0.19 29.15 -4.02
C TRP A 141 0.49 29.18 -5.52
N SER A 142 1.28 30.15 -5.99
CA SER A 142 1.90 30.07 -7.32
C SER A 142 2.78 28.82 -7.43
N GLN A 143 2.81 28.17 -8.60
CA GLN A 143 3.45 26.87 -8.82
C GLN A 143 4.44 26.94 -9.98
N ALA A 144 5.72 26.71 -9.70
CA ALA A 144 6.75 26.64 -10.74
C ALA A 144 6.65 25.35 -11.57
N MET A 145 6.20 24.25 -10.97
CA MET A 145 5.97 22.98 -11.66
C MET A 145 4.88 22.16 -10.98
N ILE A 146 4.24 21.28 -11.74
CA ILE A 146 3.25 20.32 -11.24
C ILE A 146 3.39 18.98 -11.96
N ALA A 147 3.62 17.92 -11.19
CA ALA A 147 3.68 16.54 -11.65
C ALA A 147 2.36 15.84 -11.33
N HIS A 148 1.37 15.95 -12.22
CA HIS A 148 0.04 15.37 -12.02
C HIS A 148 0.05 13.86 -12.28
N ILE A 149 -0.48 13.08 -11.33
CA ILE A 149 -0.99 11.72 -11.55
C ILE A 149 -2.52 11.80 -11.46
N TRP A 150 -3.18 11.57 -12.59
CA TRP A 150 -4.63 11.63 -12.68
C TRP A 150 -5.14 10.68 -13.76
N GLY A 151 -6.45 10.47 -13.83
CA GLY A 151 -7.14 9.64 -14.78
C GLY A 151 -7.21 10.29 -16.16
N GLY A 152 -7.06 9.45 -17.18
CA GLY A 152 -7.19 9.85 -18.58
C GLY A 152 -8.60 9.69 -19.12
N TYR A 153 -8.71 9.42 -20.42
CA TYR A 153 -9.98 9.18 -21.12
C TYR A 153 -10.55 7.76 -20.96
N SER A 154 -9.76 6.84 -20.37
CA SER A 154 -10.16 5.46 -20.03
C SER A 154 -10.17 5.27 -18.51
N LEU A 155 -10.20 4.03 -17.98
CA LEU A 155 -10.24 3.74 -16.54
C LEU A 155 -8.85 3.61 -15.90
N ASN A 156 -7.85 4.21 -16.54
CA ASN A 156 -6.45 4.20 -16.15
C ASN A 156 -5.99 5.53 -15.55
N LEU A 157 -4.84 5.46 -14.89
CA LEU A 157 -4.03 6.63 -14.56
C LEU A 157 -2.97 6.87 -15.63
N GLY A 158 -2.39 8.06 -15.57
CA GLY A 158 -1.24 8.47 -16.34
C GLY A 158 -0.70 9.78 -15.77
N ILE A 159 0.24 10.38 -16.49
CA ILE A 159 0.98 11.54 -16.02
C ILE A 159 0.83 12.75 -16.93
N SER A 160 0.76 13.94 -16.34
CA SER A 160 0.71 15.23 -17.05
C SER A 160 1.67 16.24 -16.41
N PRO A 161 2.91 16.34 -16.94
CA PRO A 161 3.85 17.36 -16.51
C PRO A 161 3.36 18.75 -16.93
N ALA A 162 3.41 19.71 -16.01
CA ALA A 162 3.13 21.12 -16.29
C ALA A 162 4.22 22.02 -15.68
N ARG A 163 4.60 23.06 -16.44
CA ARG A 163 5.55 24.09 -16.04
C ARG A 163 4.86 25.43 -15.88
N GLY A 164 5.12 26.11 -14.78
CA GLY A 164 4.70 27.49 -14.50
C GLY A 164 5.85 28.50 -14.55
N VAL A 165 6.94 28.17 -15.24
CA VAL A 165 8.12 29.02 -15.44
C VAL A 165 8.30 29.33 -16.94
N ASP A 166 8.62 30.58 -17.27
CA ASP A 166 8.87 31.02 -18.65
C ASP A 166 10.34 30.85 -19.08
N ALA A 167 10.63 31.14 -20.36
CA ALA A 167 11.98 31.02 -20.92
C ALA A 167 13.01 31.98 -20.29
N ASN A 168 12.58 33.00 -19.55
CA ASN A 168 13.44 33.89 -18.78
C ASN A 168 13.67 33.38 -17.35
N SER A 169 13.27 32.15 -17.07
CA SER A 169 13.32 31.52 -15.73
C SER A 169 12.52 32.29 -14.68
N GLN A 170 11.41 32.93 -15.08
CA GLN A 170 10.48 33.62 -14.18
C GLN A 170 9.23 32.78 -13.96
N VAL A 171 8.74 32.72 -12.72
CA VAL A 171 7.46 32.10 -12.40
C VAL A 171 6.33 32.98 -12.94
N VAL A 172 5.48 32.42 -13.79
CA VAL A 172 4.37 33.14 -14.44
C VAL A 172 3.01 32.84 -13.80
N THR A 173 2.90 31.74 -13.04
CA THR A 173 1.67 31.42 -12.29
C THR A 173 1.50 32.37 -11.12
N THR A 174 0.25 32.75 -10.83
CA THR A 174 -0.09 33.71 -9.78
C THR A 174 -0.94 33.13 -8.66
N CYS A 175 -1.45 31.91 -8.83
CA CYS A 175 -2.29 31.20 -7.88
C CYS A 175 -2.20 29.68 -8.08
N TYR A 176 -2.92 28.93 -7.23
CA TYR A 176 -3.05 27.49 -7.34
C TYR A 176 -3.78 27.08 -8.61
N ASN A 177 -3.28 26.07 -9.32
CA ASN A 177 -3.84 25.57 -10.58
C ASN A 177 -4.12 26.71 -11.60
N ASP A 178 -3.18 27.64 -11.75
CA ASP A 178 -3.24 28.71 -12.75
C ASP A 178 -3.02 28.18 -14.17
N PHE A 179 -3.93 27.30 -14.62
CA PHE A 179 -3.84 26.53 -15.86
C PHE A 179 -3.61 27.38 -17.11
N PRO A 180 -4.19 28.60 -17.26
CA PRO A 180 -3.88 29.47 -18.40
C PRO A 180 -2.41 29.90 -18.48
N ASN A 181 -1.69 29.93 -17.36
CA ASN A 181 -0.27 30.29 -17.28
C ASN A 181 0.67 29.08 -17.25
N LEU A 182 0.14 27.86 -17.44
CA LEU A 182 0.96 26.64 -17.50
C LEU A 182 1.31 26.26 -18.94
N THR A 183 2.56 25.85 -19.14
CA THR A 183 2.97 25.07 -20.31
C THR A 183 2.87 23.57 -20.00
N TRP A 184 2.07 22.85 -20.77
CA TRP A 184 1.89 21.40 -20.62
C TRP A 184 2.82 20.62 -21.55
N PHE A 185 3.38 19.51 -21.05
CA PHE A 185 4.26 18.62 -21.84
C PHE A 185 3.51 17.45 -22.48
N GLY A 186 2.19 17.44 -22.35
CA GLY A 186 1.33 16.39 -22.89
C GLY A 186 1.08 15.25 -21.90
N TRP A 187 0.03 14.50 -22.19
CA TRP A 187 -0.39 13.32 -21.43
C TRP A 187 0.44 12.10 -21.82
N GLN A 188 0.93 11.36 -20.82
CA GLN A 188 1.47 10.01 -21.01
C GLN A 188 0.56 9.02 -20.33
N GLN A 189 0.07 8.05 -21.11
CA GLN A 189 -0.93 7.08 -20.70
C GLN A 189 -0.28 5.89 -19.97
N GLY A 190 -0.87 5.46 -18.85
CA GLY A 190 -0.62 4.15 -18.27
C GLY A 190 -1.57 3.09 -18.81
N ASP A 191 -1.21 1.81 -18.75
CA ASP A 191 -2.03 0.74 -19.32
C ASP A 191 -3.02 0.15 -18.29
N TYR A 192 -2.64 0.16 -17.02
CA TYR A 192 -3.39 -0.46 -15.95
C TYR A 192 -4.72 0.26 -15.66
N GLN A 193 -5.84 -0.47 -15.79
CA GLN A 193 -7.21 0.03 -15.62
C GLN A 193 -7.63 0.05 -14.13
N ILE A 194 -6.96 0.87 -13.32
CA ILE A 194 -7.18 0.93 -11.86
C ILE A 194 -8.63 1.24 -11.42
N PHE A 195 -9.41 1.91 -12.26
CA PHE A 195 -10.80 2.26 -11.97
C PHE A 195 -11.81 1.26 -12.54
N ASP A 196 -11.35 0.14 -13.12
CA ASP A 196 -12.23 -0.93 -13.59
C ASP A 196 -12.95 -1.58 -12.41
N THR A 197 -14.25 -1.84 -12.58
CA THR A 197 -15.08 -2.52 -11.57
C THR A 197 -14.51 -3.89 -11.19
N ALA A 198 -13.88 -4.61 -12.13
CA ALA A 198 -13.25 -5.90 -11.87
C ALA A 198 -11.94 -5.79 -11.05
N GLU A 199 -11.28 -4.62 -11.06
CA GLU A 199 -10.09 -4.35 -10.25
C GLU A 199 -10.40 -3.76 -8.87
N SER A 200 -11.65 -3.37 -8.64
CA SER A 200 -12.09 -2.74 -7.39
C SER A 200 -12.09 -3.69 -6.19
N GLY A 201 -11.90 -3.14 -5.00
CA GLY A 201 -11.89 -3.89 -3.74
C GLY A 201 -10.53 -4.44 -3.32
N ARG A 202 -9.44 -4.02 -3.99
CA ARG A 202 -8.06 -4.33 -3.58
C ARG A 202 -7.25 -3.07 -3.32
N TRP A 203 -6.20 -3.21 -2.52
CA TRP A 203 -5.15 -2.20 -2.40
C TRP A 203 -4.20 -2.23 -3.61
N VAL A 204 -3.84 -1.05 -4.10
CA VAL A 204 -2.95 -0.85 -5.25
C VAL A 204 -1.85 0.13 -4.85
N CYS A 205 -0.59 -0.24 -5.06
CA CYS A 205 0.53 0.65 -4.82
C CYS A 205 0.66 1.64 -5.97
N LEU A 206 0.65 2.94 -5.67
CA LEU A 206 0.96 4.01 -6.61
C LEU A 206 2.24 4.70 -6.17
N GLU A 207 3.21 4.79 -7.07
CA GLU A 207 4.44 5.56 -6.84
C GLU A 207 4.71 6.53 -8.00
N GLY A 208 4.93 7.79 -7.67
CA GLY A 208 5.42 8.79 -8.60
C GLY A 208 6.91 9.05 -8.38
N HIS A 209 7.66 9.23 -9.46
CA HIS A 209 9.03 9.70 -9.44
C HIS A 209 9.13 10.99 -10.24
N VAL A 210 9.62 12.07 -9.64
CA VAL A 210 9.88 13.30 -10.36
C VAL A 210 11.30 13.80 -10.07
N ARG A 211 12.02 14.09 -11.16
CA ARG A 211 13.28 14.80 -11.11
C ARG A 211 13.19 16.07 -11.93
N LEU A 212 13.41 17.21 -11.29
CA LEU A 212 13.57 18.49 -11.96
C LEU A 212 14.76 18.44 -12.90
N ASN A 213 14.72 19.23 -13.97
CA ASN A 213 15.86 19.36 -14.85
C ASN A 213 17.05 20.01 -14.13
N THR A 214 18.25 19.66 -14.57
CA THR A 214 19.46 20.45 -14.33
C THR A 214 19.23 21.85 -14.89
N PRO A 215 19.60 22.93 -14.18
CA PRO A 215 19.39 24.30 -14.64
C PRO A 215 19.90 24.52 -16.06
N GLY A 216 19.00 24.96 -16.95
CA GLY A 216 19.29 25.22 -18.36
C GLY A 216 19.27 24.01 -19.30
N LEU A 217 19.07 22.79 -18.79
CA LEU A 217 18.94 21.56 -19.58
C LEU A 217 17.50 21.06 -19.63
N SER A 218 17.27 20.06 -20.49
CA SER A 218 16.00 19.33 -20.64
C SER A 218 16.23 17.86 -20.34
N ASP A 219 16.59 17.54 -19.09
CA ASP A 219 16.98 16.20 -18.59
C ASP A 219 16.15 15.74 -17.38
N GLY A 220 15.09 16.48 -17.06
CA GLY A 220 14.12 16.12 -16.04
C GLY A 220 13.29 14.90 -16.45
N VAL A 221 12.74 14.21 -15.45
CA VAL A 221 11.90 13.02 -15.67
C VAL A 221 10.64 13.06 -14.83
N PHE A 222 9.61 12.35 -15.31
CA PHE A 222 8.42 11.99 -14.55
C PHE A 222 8.07 10.53 -14.87
N THR A 223 7.96 9.69 -13.85
CA THR A 223 7.55 8.29 -14.01
C THR A 223 6.41 7.97 -13.06
N LEU A 224 5.45 7.17 -13.51
CA LEU A 224 4.42 6.54 -12.69
C LEU A 224 4.67 5.04 -12.64
N TYR A 225 4.69 4.49 -11.44
CA TYR A 225 4.68 3.06 -11.16
C TYR A 225 3.34 2.67 -10.54
N ILE A 226 2.80 1.53 -10.95
CA ILE A 226 1.63 0.89 -10.34
C ILE A 226 2.02 -0.55 -10.02
N ASP A 227 1.86 -0.96 -8.76
CA ASP A 227 2.30 -2.27 -8.25
C ASP A 227 3.75 -2.60 -8.66
N GLY A 228 4.64 -1.60 -8.56
CA GLY A 228 6.06 -1.71 -8.90
C GLY A 228 6.39 -1.65 -10.40
N GLN A 229 5.38 -1.72 -11.28
CA GLN A 229 5.57 -1.72 -12.73
C GLN A 229 5.48 -0.31 -13.30
N VAL A 230 6.41 0.06 -14.20
CA VAL A 230 6.35 1.34 -14.93
C VAL A 230 5.08 1.37 -15.79
N GLN A 231 4.22 2.35 -15.56
CA GLN A 231 3.00 2.57 -16.35
C GLN A 231 3.16 3.71 -17.35
N ALA A 232 3.80 4.81 -16.93
CA ALA A 232 4.01 5.95 -17.81
C ALA A 232 5.35 6.61 -17.50
N HIS A 233 6.02 7.10 -18.52
CA HIS A 233 7.32 7.75 -18.39
C HIS A 233 7.43 8.94 -19.35
N SER A 234 7.90 10.08 -18.83
CA SER A 234 8.13 11.30 -19.58
C SER A 234 9.57 11.79 -19.34
N PRO A 235 10.48 11.50 -20.28
CA PRO A 235 11.88 11.95 -20.20
C PRO A 235 12.06 13.34 -20.81
N ASN A 236 13.27 13.87 -20.64
CA ASN A 236 13.74 15.11 -21.28
C ASN A 236 12.89 16.34 -20.96
N LEU A 237 12.30 16.38 -19.77
CA LEU A 237 11.47 17.49 -19.33
C LEU A 237 12.34 18.68 -18.95
N ASN A 238 11.92 19.87 -19.39
CA ASN A 238 12.45 21.12 -18.88
C ASN A 238 11.41 21.73 -17.94
N TRP A 239 11.37 21.20 -16.73
CA TRP A 239 10.39 21.55 -15.70
C TRP A 239 10.40 23.03 -15.31
N VAL A 240 11.58 23.64 -15.19
CA VAL A 240 11.74 24.97 -14.57
C VAL A 240 12.84 25.85 -15.20
N TYR A 241 13.33 25.54 -16.41
CA TYR A 241 14.47 26.24 -17.02
C TYR A 241 15.67 26.34 -16.06
N SER A 242 16.09 27.55 -15.67
CA SER A 242 17.16 27.78 -14.70
C SER A 242 16.64 28.28 -13.36
N TRP A 243 15.32 28.28 -13.14
CA TRP A 243 14.69 28.71 -11.90
C TRP A 243 15.04 27.73 -10.76
N GLN A 244 15.48 28.30 -9.64
CA GLN A 244 16.03 27.57 -8.50
C GLN A 244 15.65 28.20 -7.14
N ASP A 245 14.64 29.08 -7.10
CA ASP A 245 14.26 29.73 -5.84
C ASP A 245 13.80 28.70 -4.80
N TYR A 246 13.15 27.62 -5.26
CA TYR A 246 12.76 26.47 -4.45
C TYR A 246 12.92 25.14 -5.22
N GLY A 247 12.95 24.04 -4.46
CA GLY A 247 12.72 22.69 -4.97
C GLY A 247 11.24 22.30 -5.04
N ILE A 248 11.00 21.02 -5.33
CA ILE A 248 9.70 20.38 -5.07
C ILE A 248 9.49 20.42 -3.56
N ASN A 249 8.30 20.85 -3.12
CA ASN A 249 8.06 21.17 -1.71
C ASN A 249 6.65 20.80 -1.23
N ALA A 250 5.87 20.11 -2.06
CA ALA A 250 4.65 19.46 -1.60
C ALA A 250 4.23 18.25 -2.45
N VAL A 251 3.58 17.29 -1.79
CA VAL A 251 2.89 16.15 -2.42
C VAL A 251 1.48 16.05 -1.88
N PHE A 252 0.50 15.86 -2.77
CA PHE A 252 -0.92 15.77 -2.44
C PHE A 252 -1.50 14.41 -2.80
N LEU A 253 -2.39 13.90 -1.95
CA LEU A 253 -3.33 12.82 -2.25
C LEU A 253 -4.73 13.43 -2.28
N GLU A 254 -5.49 13.26 -3.36
CA GLU A 254 -6.62 14.16 -3.67
C GLU A 254 -7.94 13.45 -3.97
N ASN A 255 -8.83 13.48 -2.98
CA ASN A 255 -10.30 13.30 -2.95
C ASN A 255 -11.19 13.86 -4.09
N TYR A 256 -10.77 13.95 -5.37
CA TYR A 256 -11.49 14.80 -6.33
C TYR A 256 -11.95 14.14 -7.64
N TRP A 257 -13.22 14.38 -7.99
CA TRP A 257 -13.88 14.01 -9.24
C TRP A 257 -14.03 15.22 -10.19
N ASN A 258 -13.66 15.08 -11.47
CA ASN A 258 -13.93 16.12 -12.46
C ASN A 258 -15.43 16.30 -12.73
N ASP A 259 -16.16 15.19 -12.94
CA ASP A 259 -17.58 15.20 -13.36
C ASP A 259 -18.56 14.87 -12.22
N GLY A 260 -18.03 14.64 -11.01
CA GLY A 260 -18.78 14.17 -9.85
C GLY A 260 -18.98 12.65 -9.84
N SER A 261 -19.08 12.06 -8.65
CA SER A 261 -19.26 10.61 -8.53
C SER A 261 -20.60 10.14 -9.10
N PRO A 262 -20.67 9.11 -9.96
CA PRO A 262 -21.93 8.63 -10.54
C PRO A 262 -22.83 7.91 -9.53
N VAL A 263 -22.23 7.39 -8.46
CA VAL A 263 -22.90 6.65 -7.38
C VAL A 263 -22.38 7.17 -6.03
N GLU A 264 -23.07 6.82 -4.94
CA GLU A 264 -22.42 6.91 -3.63
C GLU A 264 -21.29 5.88 -3.61
N GLN A 265 -20.05 6.33 -3.37
CA GLN A 265 -18.93 5.43 -3.24
C GLN A 265 -17.79 6.02 -2.41
N GLU A 266 -16.90 5.15 -1.94
CA GLU A 266 -15.76 5.46 -1.08
C GLU A 266 -14.44 4.92 -1.61
N ARG A 267 -13.35 5.56 -1.20
CA ARG A 267 -11.98 5.09 -1.43
C ARG A 267 -11.07 5.42 -0.25
N TYR A 268 -9.94 4.74 -0.20
CA TYR A 268 -9.01 4.79 0.91
C TYR A 268 -7.58 5.04 0.43
N PHE A 269 -6.80 5.77 1.23
CA PHE A 269 -5.37 5.96 1.06
C PHE A 269 -4.62 5.50 2.32
N ASP A 270 -3.50 4.83 2.12
CA ASP A 270 -2.67 4.32 3.22
C ASP A 270 -1.18 4.30 2.86
N ASP A 271 -0.33 4.16 3.87
CA ASP A 271 1.14 4.04 3.81
C ASP A 271 1.78 5.07 2.85
N PHE A 272 1.62 6.35 3.19
CA PHE A 272 2.08 7.48 2.40
C PHE A 272 3.52 7.86 2.73
N VAL A 273 4.43 7.67 1.77
CA VAL A 273 5.88 7.87 1.92
C VAL A 273 6.40 8.86 0.87
N ILE A 274 7.35 9.71 1.24
CA ILE A 274 8.09 10.60 0.34
C ILE A 274 9.59 10.40 0.61
N SER A 275 10.38 10.15 -0.43
CA SER A 275 11.80 9.83 -0.33
C SER A 275 12.63 10.50 -1.43
N THR A 276 13.94 10.68 -1.20
CA THR A 276 14.92 11.01 -2.25
C THR A 276 15.44 9.80 -3.01
N SER A 277 15.05 8.58 -2.62
CA SER A 277 15.37 7.33 -3.29
C SER A 277 14.11 6.50 -3.60
N TYR A 278 14.23 5.51 -4.48
CA TYR A 278 13.12 4.63 -4.86
C TYR A 278 12.55 3.92 -3.63
N ILE A 279 11.23 3.99 -3.41
CA ILE A 279 10.58 3.45 -2.21
C ILE A 279 10.17 2.00 -2.45
N GLY A 280 9.48 1.75 -3.57
CA GLY A 280 8.94 0.45 -3.91
C GLY A 280 7.73 0.05 -3.05
N LEU A 281 7.41 -1.25 -3.10
CA LEU A 281 6.27 -1.84 -2.42
C LEU A 281 6.49 -1.90 -0.90
N ALA A 282 5.40 -1.79 -0.15
CA ALA A 282 5.40 -2.10 1.27
C ALA A 282 5.88 -3.55 1.49
N LYS A 283 6.66 -3.73 2.55
CA LYS A 283 7.26 -5.00 2.90
C LYS A 283 6.30 -5.82 3.75
N SER A 284 6.30 -7.12 3.53
CA SER A 284 5.57 -8.12 4.31
C SER A 284 6.54 -9.05 5.03
N PRO A 285 6.13 -9.73 6.12
CA PRO A 285 6.96 -10.78 6.70
C PRO A 285 7.17 -11.93 5.70
N VAL A 286 8.10 -12.83 5.98
CA VAL A 286 8.40 -14.01 5.14
C VAL A 286 7.32 -15.09 5.21
N ARG A 287 6.40 -15.00 6.17
CA ARG A 287 5.18 -15.81 6.32
C ARG A 287 3.92 -14.92 6.35
N PRO A 288 3.60 -14.21 5.26
CA PRO A 288 2.51 -13.25 5.28
C PRO A 288 1.14 -13.91 5.33
N MET A 289 0.19 -13.23 5.96
CA MET A 289 -1.24 -13.44 5.72
C MET A 289 -1.59 -12.83 4.37
N VAL A 290 -2.24 -13.60 3.50
CA VAL A 290 -2.73 -13.11 2.21
C VAL A 290 -4.24 -13.16 2.22
N THR A 291 -4.88 -12.02 1.95
CA THR A 291 -6.34 -11.89 1.83
C THR A 291 -6.72 -11.59 0.40
N LYS A 292 -7.60 -12.40 -0.19
CA LYS A 292 -8.21 -12.10 -1.49
C LYS A 292 -9.47 -11.25 -1.33
N THR A 293 -9.93 -10.64 -2.42
CA THR A 293 -11.24 -9.97 -2.45
C THR A 293 -12.36 -10.96 -2.12
N ALA A 294 -13.41 -10.44 -1.50
CA ALA A 294 -14.63 -11.19 -1.20
C ALA A 294 -15.22 -11.90 -2.44
N PHE A 295 -15.87 -13.03 -2.21
CA PHE A 295 -16.55 -13.81 -3.25
C PHE A 295 -17.57 -12.97 -4.02
N ARG A 296 -17.56 -13.10 -5.35
CA ARG A 296 -18.53 -12.45 -6.24
C ARG A 296 -18.98 -13.40 -7.32
N ASP A 297 -20.28 -13.44 -7.52
CA ASP A 297 -20.95 -14.23 -8.54
C ASP A 297 -22.17 -13.44 -9.06
N ASP A 298 -22.48 -13.63 -10.33
CA ASP A 298 -23.69 -13.07 -10.94
C ASP A 298 -24.93 -13.91 -10.59
N ASP A 299 -24.73 -15.18 -10.20
CA ASP A 299 -25.81 -16.06 -9.78
C ASP A 299 -26.29 -15.73 -8.35
N ALA A 300 -27.55 -15.31 -8.25
CA ALA A 300 -28.13 -14.91 -6.98
C ALA A 300 -28.30 -16.10 -6.02
N GLY A 301 -27.69 -15.98 -4.84
CA GLY A 301 -27.76 -17.00 -3.78
C GLY A 301 -26.56 -17.94 -3.73
N ASP A 302 -25.61 -17.78 -4.66
CA ASP A 302 -24.36 -18.52 -4.63
C ASP A 302 -23.45 -18.07 -3.49
N SER A 303 -22.65 -19.02 -3.01
CA SER A 303 -21.68 -18.81 -1.94
C SER A 303 -20.39 -19.52 -2.28
N GLN A 304 -19.28 -19.01 -1.76
CA GLN A 304 -17.99 -19.64 -1.97
C GLN A 304 -17.93 -21.02 -1.32
N SER A 305 -17.61 -22.04 -2.12
CA SER A 305 -17.34 -23.39 -1.60
C SER A 305 -15.85 -23.68 -1.42
N ALA A 306 -14.99 -23.02 -2.21
CA ALA A 306 -13.54 -23.16 -2.12
C ALA A 306 -12.80 -22.02 -2.82
N TRP A 307 -11.51 -21.91 -2.59
CA TRP A 307 -10.61 -21.04 -3.34
C TRP A 307 -9.17 -21.55 -3.33
N GLN A 308 -8.31 -20.92 -4.12
CA GLN A 308 -6.88 -21.26 -4.19
C GLN A 308 -6.03 -20.00 -4.33
N LEU A 309 -4.80 -20.08 -3.83
CA LEU A 309 -3.76 -19.09 -3.95
C LEU A 309 -2.48 -19.75 -4.48
N GLN A 310 -1.82 -19.08 -5.42
CA GLN A 310 -0.50 -19.46 -5.90
C GLN A 310 0.45 -18.27 -5.85
N VAL A 311 1.71 -18.57 -5.58
CA VAL A 311 2.81 -17.61 -5.57
C VAL A 311 3.87 -18.04 -6.57
N THR A 312 4.48 -17.09 -7.25
CA THR A 312 5.56 -17.27 -8.23
C THR A 312 6.65 -16.23 -7.99
N ASP A 313 7.79 -16.38 -8.65
CA ASP A 313 8.76 -15.28 -8.80
C ASP A 313 8.12 -14.02 -9.41
N GLU A 314 8.85 -12.90 -9.42
CA GLU A 314 8.34 -11.62 -9.96
C GLU A 314 7.86 -11.70 -11.44
N TYR A 315 8.27 -12.71 -12.20
CA TYR A 315 8.00 -12.84 -13.64
C TYR A 315 6.91 -13.86 -13.99
N GLY A 316 6.31 -14.55 -13.01
CA GLY A 316 5.32 -15.58 -13.32
C GLY A 316 5.89 -16.84 -13.97
N SER A 317 7.19 -17.11 -13.82
CA SER A 317 7.89 -18.15 -14.58
C SER A 317 7.62 -19.56 -14.04
N ALA A 318 7.43 -19.69 -12.72
CA ALA A 318 7.17 -20.95 -12.04
C ALA A 318 6.45 -20.73 -10.71
N VAL A 319 5.39 -21.50 -10.46
CA VAL A 319 4.74 -21.51 -9.15
C VAL A 319 5.74 -22.03 -8.11
N LEU A 320 5.98 -21.24 -7.06
CA LEU A 320 6.89 -21.50 -5.95
C LEU A 320 6.14 -21.93 -4.67
N TRP A 321 4.86 -21.59 -4.55
CA TRP A 321 3.98 -22.04 -3.48
C TRP A 321 2.54 -22.18 -3.99
N ASP A 322 1.85 -23.24 -3.58
CA ASP A 322 0.45 -23.52 -3.93
C ASP A 322 -0.32 -23.93 -2.67
N SER A 323 -1.41 -23.23 -2.38
CA SER A 323 -2.27 -23.52 -1.21
C SER A 323 -2.98 -24.87 -1.31
N GLY A 324 -2.99 -25.51 -2.48
CA GLY A 324 -3.97 -26.53 -2.80
C GLY A 324 -5.39 -25.93 -2.81
N THR A 325 -6.41 -26.74 -2.54
CA THR A 325 -7.79 -26.27 -2.45
C THR A 325 -8.14 -25.95 -1.00
N ILE A 326 -8.40 -24.68 -0.73
CA ILE A 326 -8.91 -24.20 0.55
C ILE A 326 -10.43 -24.31 0.52
N LEU A 327 -11.04 -25.07 1.44
CA LEU A 327 -12.48 -25.28 1.48
C LEU A 327 -13.19 -24.23 2.34
N GLY A 328 -14.39 -23.83 1.93
CA GLY A 328 -15.26 -22.92 2.66
C GLY A 328 -15.22 -21.46 2.20
N GLY A 329 -15.86 -20.59 2.99
CA GLY A 329 -16.09 -19.18 2.66
C GLY A 329 -15.08 -18.19 3.24
N GLY A 330 -13.93 -18.64 3.75
CA GLY A 330 -12.87 -17.73 4.19
C GLY A 330 -12.11 -17.14 3.00
N ASP A 331 -11.48 -15.98 3.20
CA ASP A 331 -10.77 -15.24 2.14
C ASP A 331 -9.28 -14.99 2.46
N THR A 332 -8.80 -15.53 3.59
CA THR A 332 -7.43 -15.33 4.09
C THR A 332 -6.72 -16.66 4.30
N VAL A 333 -5.44 -16.71 3.96
CA VAL A 333 -4.57 -17.87 4.19
C VAL A 333 -3.15 -17.42 4.55
N ALA A 334 -2.47 -18.21 5.37
CA ALA A 334 -1.04 -18.06 5.61
C ALA A 334 -0.24 -18.60 4.44
N LEU A 335 0.81 -17.87 4.06
CA LEU A 335 1.80 -18.40 3.14
C LEU A 335 2.91 -19.06 3.95
N ASP A 336 2.66 -20.32 4.32
CA ASP A 336 3.56 -21.18 5.10
C ASP A 336 3.44 -22.64 4.64
N ALA A 337 4.15 -23.56 5.32
CA ALA A 337 4.13 -24.98 5.00
C ALA A 337 2.90 -25.74 5.54
N ASP A 338 2.12 -25.14 6.45
CA ASP A 338 0.93 -25.77 7.02
C ASP A 338 -0.29 -25.57 6.11
N HIS A 339 -0.29 -24.49 5.33
CA HIS A 339 -1.42 -24.09 4.49
C HIS A 339 -1.14 -24.21 2.98
N GLY A 340 0.04 -24.66 2.58
CA GLY A 340 0.39 -24.92 1.19
C GLY A 340 1.72 -25.65 1.03
N LEU A 341 2.05 -25.94 -0.23
CA LEU A 341 3.26 -26.66 -0.60
C LEU A 341 4.24 -25.71 -1.29
N PHE A 342 5.40 -25.52 -0.68
CA PHE A 342 6.53 -24.91 -1.37
C PHE A 342 7.13 -25.85 -2.41
N GLN A 343 7.46 -25.32 -3.57
CA GLN A 343 7.92 -26.07 -4.73
C GLN A 343 8.91 -25.26 -5.58
N GLY A 344 9.45 -25.88 -6.62
CA GLY A 344 10.48 -25.25 -7.46
C GLY A 344 11.70 -24.84 -6.63
N GLY A 345 12.13 -23.58 -6.77
CA GLY A 345 13.26 -23.04 -6.01
C GLY A 345 13.05 -22.95 -4.50
N LEU A 346 11.80 -23.07 -4.02
CA LEU A 346 11.47 -23.09 -2.59
C LEU A 346 11.14 -24.49 -2.06
N ALA A 347 11.32 -25.55 -2.85
CA ALA A 347 10.97 -26.91 -2.40
C ALA A 347 11.67 -27.28 -1.08
N GLY A 348 10.88 -27.71 -0.09
CA GLY A 348 11.37 -28.06 1.25
C GLY A 348 11.56 -26.89 2.22
N LYS A 349 11.27 -25.66 1.79
CA LYS A 349 11.22 -24.47 2.66
C LYS A 349 9.89 -24.40 3.41
N THR A 350 9.86 -23.60 4.47
CA THR A 350 8.65 -23.33 5.29
C THR A 350 8.17 -21.89 5.19
N MET A 351 8.91 -21.04 4.48
CA MET A 351 8.67 -19.60 4.32
C MET A 351 9.20 -19.10 2.98
N LEU A 352 8.79 -17.90 2.59
CA LEU A 352 9.40 -17.16 1.48
C LEU A 352 10.83 -16.74 1.82
N GLU A 353 11.63 -16.46 0.79
CA GLU A 353 12.97 -15.88 0.99
C GLU A 353 12.83 -14.41 1.40
N PRO A 354 13.72 -13.91 2.27
CA PRO A 354 13.73 -12.50 2.67
C PRO A 354 14.12 -11.59 1.50
N ASP A 355 13.75 -10.31 1.61
CA ASP A 355 14.08 -9.24 0.65
C ASP A 355 13.75 -9.56 -0.83
N THR A 356 12.75 -10.41 -1.07
CA THR A 356 12.45 -10.98 -2.38
C THR A 356 11.08 -10.54 -2.90
N LEU A 357 10.99 -10.29 -4.21
CA LEU A 357 9.74 -9.98 -4.90
C LEU A 357 9.07 -11.26 -5.41
N TYR A 358 7.77 -11.36 -5.14
CA TYR A 358 6.91 -12.45 -5.59
C TYR A 358 5.66 -11.91 -6.25
N ALA A 359 5.10 -12.64 -7.22
CA ALA A 359 3.77 -12.36 -7.74
C ALA A 359 2.75 -13.38 -7.20
N LEU A 360 1.52 -12.94 -6.97
CA LEU A 360 0.43 -13.75 -6.44
C LEU A 360 -0.74 -13.79 -7.41
N ARG A 361 -1.48 -14.90 -7.39
CA ARG A 361 -2.78 -15.02 -8.05
C ARG A 361 -3.74 -15.90 -7.26
N ALA A 362 -5.03 -15.64 -7.41
CA ALA A 362 -6.08 -16.41 -6.76
C ALA A 362 -7.20 -16.80 -7.73
N ARG A 363 -7.95 -17.84 -7.37
CA ARG A 363 -9.22 -18.21 -8.01
C ARG A 363 -10.19 -18.74 -6.97
N GLN A 364 -11.48 -18.72 -7.27
CA GLN A 364 -12.53 -19.15 -6.34
C GLN A 364 -13.54 -20.08 -7.01
N ARG A 365 -14.28 -20.83 -6.18
CA ARG A 365 -15.27 -21.81 -6.61
C ARG A 365 -16.61 -21.52 -5.94
N ASP A 366 -17.66 -21.52 -6.73
CA ASP A 366 -19.04 -21.34 -6.28
C ASP A 366 -19.59 -22.59 -5.56
N GLY A 367 -20.86 -22.54 -5.13
CA GLY A 367 -21.55 -23.66 -4.48
C GLY A 367 -21.90 -24.80 -5.43
N GLY A 368 -22.02 -24.52 -6.73
CA GLY A 368 -22.27 -25.48 -7.80
C GLY A 368 -21.04 -26.28 -8.24
N GLY A 369 -19.84 -25.87 -7.82
CA GLY A 369 -18.56 -26.48 -8.16
C GLY A 369 -17.83 -25.83 -9.34
N SER A 370 -18.31 -24.71 -9.89
CA SER A 370 -17.66 -23.99 -10.99
C SER A 370 -16.53 -23.12 -10.47
N TRP A 371 -15.36 -23.22 -11.09
CA TRP A 371 -14.20 -22.39 -10.77
C TRP A 371 -14.22 -21.12 -11.63
N SER A 372 -13.86 -20.00 -11.03
CA SER A 372 -13.45 -18.81 -11.77
C SER A 372 -12.17 -19.09 -12.55
N ASP A 373 -11.88 -18.24 -13.53
CA ASP A 373 -10.53 -18.10 -14.03
C ASP A 373 -9.57 -17.69 -12.90
N TRP A 374 -8.27 -17.90 -13.14
CA TRP A 374 -7.24 -17.34 -12.28
C TRP A 374 -7.15 -15.83 -12.50
N SER A 375 -6.99 -15.08 -11.41
CA SER A 375 -6.56 -13.69 -11.50
C SER A 375 -5.23 -13.60 -12.25
N PRO A 376 -4.94 -12.47 -12.93
CA PRO A 376 -3.63 -12.25 -13.51
C PRO A 376 -2.53 -12.28 -12.43
N TRP A 377 -1.29 -12.56 -12.84
CA TRP A 377 -0.11 -12.31 -12.03
C TRP A 377 0.14 -10.80 -11.99
N MET A 378 -0.37 -10.12 -10.96
CA MET A 378 -0.25 -8.66 -10.87
C MET A 378 0.01 -8.15 -9.46
N THR A 379 -0.41 -8.87 -8.41
CA THR A 379 -0.10 -8.44 -7.05
C THR A 379 1.30 -8.86 -6.70
N VAL A 380 2.19 -7.87 -6.68
CA VAL A 380 3.58 -8.06 -6.29
C VAL A 380 3.69 -7.87 -4.77
N LEU A 381 4.34 -8.83 -4.11
CA LEU A 381 4.65 -8.87 -2.69
C LEU A 381 6.16 -8.70 -2.55
N ARG A 382 6.61 -7.81 -1.67
CA ARG A 382 8.02 -7.74 -1.25
C ARG A 382 8.16 -8.26 0.17
N THR A 383 8.96 -9.29 0.40
CA THR A 383 9.28 -9.71 1.77
C THR A 383 10.29 -8.76 2.41
N ALA A 384 10.17 -8.54 3.71
CA ALA A 384 11.16 -7.82 4.50
C ALA A 384 12.48 -8.60 4.57
N ALA A 385 13.57 -7.91 4.90
CA ALA A 385 14.76 -8.60 5.36
C ALA A 385 14.41 -9.37 6.64
N ALA A 386 14.99 -10.55 6.81
CA ALA A 386 14.80 -11.32 8.04
C ALA A 386 15.47 -10.56 9.20
N THR A 387 14.74 -10.33 10.29
CA THR A 387 15.26 -9.69 11.50
C THR A 387 16.02 -10.74 12.31
N PRO A 388 17.36 -10.66 12.44
CA PRO A 388 18.10 -11.66 13.19
C PRO A 388 17.60 -11.72 14.63
N GLY A 389 17.24 -12.91 15.10
CA GLY A 389 16.62 -13.10 16.40
C GLY A 389 15.13 -13.43 16.35
N ASP A 390 14.42 -13.18 15.26
CA ASP A 390 12.99 -13.47 15.11
C ASP A 390 12.81 -14.87 14.49
N ALA A 391 12.87 -15.92 15.32
CA ALA A 391 12.84 -17.31 14.88
C ALA A 391 11.47 -17.75 14.38
N ASN A 392 10.40 -17.24 15.01
CA ASN A 392 9.03 -17.57 14.63
C ASN A 392 8.50 -16.66 13.49
N CYS A 393 9.30 -15.68 13.05
CA CYS A 393 8.99 -14.69 12.01
C CYS A 393 7.69 -13.93 12.28
N ASP A 394 7.35 -13.67 13.53
CA ASP A 394 6.15 -12.93 13.92
C ASP A 394 6.34 -11.40 13.86
N GLY A 395 7.56 -10.95 13.52
CA GLY A 395 7.94 -9.54 13.41
C GLY A 395 8.47 -8.96 14.71
N SER A 396 8.56 -9.76 15.77
CA SER A 396 9.13 -9.38 17.07
C SER A 396 10.34 -10.26 17.40
N VAL A 397 11.32 -9.71 18.12
CA VAL A 397 12.42 -10.49 18.69
C VAL A 397 12.21 -10.55 20.19
N ASP A 398 11.65 -11.65 20.69
CA ASP A 398 11.19 -11.75 22.07
C ASP A 398 11.59 -13.08 22.76
N GLY A 399 10.92 -13.38 23.88
CA GLY A 399 11.19 -14.60 24.66
C GLY A 399 10.78 -15.90 23.98
N LEU A 400 9.85 -15.87 23.03
CA LEU A 400 9.46 -17.02 22.22
C LEU A 400 10.59 -17.42 21.27
N ASP A 401 11.28 -16.46 20.68
CA ASP A 401 12.44 -16.75 19.82
C ASP A 401 13.64 -17.24 20.61
N TYR A 402 13.83 -16.69 21.81
CA TYR A 402 14.83 -17.20 22.74
C TYR A 402 14.57 -18.68 23.06
N ASN A 403 13.30 -19.07 23.22
CA ASN A 403 12.97 -20.48 23.46
C ASN A 403 13.37 -21.34 22.27
N ALA A 404 13.11 -20.90 21.03
CA ALA A 404 13.53 -21.60 19.82
C ALA A 404 15.05 -21.82 19.78
N TRP A 405 15.83 -20.77 20.00
CA TRP A 405 17.31 -20.87 20.11
C TRP A 405 17.74 -21.81 21.25
N SER A 406 17.19 -21.62 22.46
CA SER A 406 17.63 -22.35 23.65
C SER A 406 17.38 -23.86 23.57
N LEU A 407 16.31 -24.27 22.88
CA LEU A 407 15.97 -25.68 22.67
C LEU A 407 16.93 -26.38 21.70
N HIS A 408 17.60 -25.63 20.83
CA HIS A 408 18.49 -26.15 19.79
C HIS A 408 19.96 -25.78 19.99
N TYR A 409 20.33 -25.20 21.13
CA TYR A 409 21.71 -24.80 21.41
C TYR A 409 22.72 -25.96 21.20
N LEU A 410 23.77 -25.68 20.42
CA LEU A 410 24.81 -26.59 19.92
C LEU A 410 24.31 -27.72 19.00
N GLN A 411 23.12 -27.57 18.42
CA GLN A 411 22.58 -28.50 17.43
C GLN A 411 22.63 -27.88 16.03
N GLY A 412 22.54 -28.73 15.02
CA GLY A 412 22.32 -28.26 13.65
C GLY A 412 20.91 -27.71 13.53
N GLY A 413 20.75 -26.58 12.86
CA GLY A 413 19.46 -25.93 12.73
C GLY A 413 19.31 -25.08 11.48
N ASN A 414 18.12 -24.54 11.33
CA ASN A 414 17.81 -23.49 10.39
C ASN A 414 17.32 -22.27 11.17
N TRP A 415 16.89 -21.22 10.46
CA TRP A 415 16.38 -20.00 11.06
C TRP A 415 15.35 -20.22 12.17
N GLU A 416 14.37 -21.12 11.96
CA GLU A 416 13.30 -21.41 12.93
C GLU A 416 13.81 -22.09 14.21
N PHE A 417 15.00 -22.68 14.16
CA PHE A 417 15.65 -23.30 15.32
C PHE A 417 16.64 -22.34 16.00
N GLY A 418 16.76 -21.11 15.51
CA GLY A 418 17.62 -20.08 16.09
C GLY A 418 19.00 -19.98 15.46
N ASP A 419 19.21 -20.49 14.24
CA ASP A 419 20.41 -20.19 13.43
C ASP A 419 20.16 -18.87 12.67
N PHE A 420 20.47 -17.76 13.35
CA PHE A 420 20.20 -16.40 12.85
C PHE A 420 21.35 -15.86 11.99
N ASN A 421 22.51 -16.50 12.02
CA ASN A 421 23.65 -16.13 11.18
C ASN A 421 23.74 -16.96 9.88
N GLY A 422 23.01 -18.08 9.79
CA GLY A 422 22.89 -18.95 8.62
C GLY A 422 24.05 -19.93 8.42
N ASP A 423 24.84 -20.23 9.45
CA ASP A 423 25.99 -21.14 9.39
C ASP A 423 25.64 -22.62 9.65
N ALA A 424 24.34 -22.90 9.82
CA ALA A 424 23.74 -24.20 10.11
C ALA A 424 24.00 -24.75 11.52
N VAL A 425 24.52 -23.95 12.45
CA VAL A 425 24.75 -24.33 13.86
C VAL A 425 24.13 -23.29 14.78
N VAL A 426 23.21 -23.72 15.64
CA VAL A 426 22.58 -22.83 16.63
C VAL A 426 23.52 -22.66 17.82
N ASP A 427 24.20 -21.51 17.95
CA ASP A 427 25.22 -21.30 18.98
C ASP A 427 25.22 -19.89 19.62
N GLY A 428 26.33 -19.52 20.27
CA GLY A 428 26.45 -18.24 20.97
C GLY A 428 26.51 -17.02 20.04
N LEU A 429 26.85 -17.20 18.76
CA LEU A 429 26.81 -16.13 17.77
C LEU A 429 25.36 -15.76 17.43
N ASP A 430 24.47 -16.75 17.35
CA ASP A 430 23.04 -16.50 17.16
C ASP A 430 22.40 -15.83 18.38
N TYR A 431 22.80 -16.24 19.58
CA TYR A 431 22.38 -15.55 20.80
C TYR A 431 22.75 -14.07 20.78
N ASN A 432 23.94 -13.71 20.27
CA ASN A 432 24.33 -12.31 20.14
C ASN A 432 23.40 -11.56 19.18
N LEU A 433 23.00 -12.19 18.07
CA LEU A 433 22.06 -11.60 17.11
C LEU A 433 20.67 -11.40 17.74
N TRP A 434 20.15 -12.40 18.44
CA TRP A 434 18.90 -12.25 19.21
C TRP A 434 19.02 -11.13 20.25
N SER A 435 20.07 -11.12 21.05
CA SER A 435 20.26 -10.14 22.12
C SER A 435 20.43 -8.71 21.61
N LEU A 436 20.95 -8.52 20.39
CA LEU A 436 21.10 -7.20 19.77
C LEU A 436 19.77 -6.64 19.27
N ASN A 437 18.83 -7.51 18.91
CA ASN A 437 17.54 -7.12 18.34
C ASN A 437 16.36 -7.27 19.33
N TYR A 438 16.59 -7.84 20.52
CA TYR A 438 15.55 -8.08 21.53
C TYR A 438 14.78 -6.81 21.89
N ASP A 439 13.45 -6.85 21.68
CA ASP A 439 12.54 -5.79 22.09
C ASP A 439 11.70 -6.24 23.31
N PRO A 440 11.99 -5.75 24.52
CA PRO A 440 11.24 -6.09 25.73
C PRO A 440 9.78 -5.63 25.71
N ALA A 441 9.39 -4.71 24.81
CA ALA A 441 8.00 -4.25 24.69
C ALA A 441 7.11 -5.22 23.89
N ALA A 442 7.68 -6.04 23.01
CA ALA A 442 6.93 -6.97 22.16
C ALA A 442 6.32 -8.14 22.95
N GLY A 443 7.01 -8.64 23.98
CA GLY A 443 6.53 -9.75 24.82
C GLY A 443 5.41 -9.41 25.82
N ALA A 444 4.90 -8.17 25.84
CA ALA A 444 3.90 -7.70 26.80
C ALA A 444 2.44 -7.92 26.37
N ALA A 445 2.18 -8.35 25.13
CA ALA A 445 0.85 -8.60 24.60
C ALA A 445 0.26 -9.96 25.05
N VAL A 446 0.24 -10.22 26.35
CA VAL A 446 -0.55 -11.33 26.90
C VAL A 446 -1.98 -10.81 27.13
N PRO A 447 -3.03 -11.42 26.54
CA PRO A 447 -4.40 -11.03 26.83
C PRO A 447 -4.65 -11.13 28.33
N GLU A 448 -5.09 -10.04 28.98
CA GLU A 448 -5.43 -10.10 30.40
C GLU A 448 -6.43 -11.25 30.62
N PRO A 449 -6.19 -12.16 31.57
CA PRO A 449 -7.11 -13.26 31.83
C PRO A 449 -8.48 -12.65 32.14
N ALA A 450 -9.55 -13.22 31.56
CA ALA A 450 -10.96 -12.81 31.66
C ALA A 450 -11.55 -12.80 33.10
N THR A 451 -10.69 -12.80 34.11
CA THR A 451 -10.95 -12.58 35.54
C THR A 451 -11.89 -11.41 35.85
N PRO A 452 -11.81 -10.21 35.21
CA PRO A 452 -12.78 -9.15 35.49
C PRO A 452 -14.18 -9.47 34.94
N LEU A 453 -14.29 -10.19 33.82
CA LEU A 453 -15.57 -10.67 33.28
C LEU A 453 -16.21 -11.75 34.18
N LEU A 454 -15.40 -12.64 34.78
CA LEU A 454 -15.87 -13.64 35.74
C LEU A 454 -16.31 -13.02 37.08
N LEU A 455 -15.63 -11.97 37.55
CA LEU A 455 -16.04 -11.23 38.75
C LEU A 455 -17.35 -10.45 38.54
N CYS A 456 -17.54 -9.84 37.37
CA CYS A 456 -18.79 -9.17 37.00
C CYS A 456 -19.97 -10.15 36.89
N ALA A 457 -19.76 -11.34 36.32
CA ALA A 457 -20.77 -12.39 36.26
C ALA A 457 -21.14 -12.95 37.65
N ALA A 458 -20.15 -13.14 38.53
CA ALA A 458 -20.38 -13.57 39.91
C ALA A 458 -21.14 -12.52 40.74
N ALA A 459 -20.83 -11.23 40.56
CA ALA A 459 -21.55 -10.14 41.23
C ALA A 459 -23.02 -10.03 40.78
N MET A 460 -23.31 -10.25 39.49
CA MET A 460 -24.69 -10.27 38.96
C MET A 460 -25.50 -11.48 39.44
N LEU A 461 -24.85 -12.63 39.66
CA LEU A 461 -25.50 -13.83 40.21
C LEU A 461 -25.75 -13.72 41.72
N LEU A 462 -24.90 -13.01 42.47
CA LEU A 462 -25.10 -12.74 43.90
C LEU A 462 -26.14 -11.62 44.16
N GLY A 463 -26.26 -10.65 43.25
CA GLY A 463 -27.27 -9.59 43.32
C GLY A 463 -28.71 -10.06 43.08
N ARG A 464 -28.89 -11.18 42.35
CA ARG A 464 -30.22 -11.77 42.09
C ARG A 464 -30.80 -12.61 43.23
N ARG A 465 -30.03 -12.91 44.28
CA ARG A 465 -30.48 -13.69 45.45
C ARG A 465 -30.97 -12.84 46.63
N ARG A 466 -31.02 -11.51 46.48
CA ARG A 466 -31.62 -10.59 47.46
C ARG A 466 -32.68 -9.71 46.80
N ARG A 467 -33.80 -10.32 46.41
CA ARG A 467 -35.11 -9.68 46.34
C ARG A 467 -36.17 -10.68 46.75
#